data_AF-A0A7V8STY1-F1
#
_entry.id   AF-A0A7V8STY1-F1
#
_cell.length_a   1.000
_cell.length_b   1.000
_cell.length_c   1.000
_cell.angle_alpha   90.00
_cell.angle_beta   90.00
_cell.angle_gamma   90.00
#
_symmetry.space_group_name_H-M   'P 1'
#
loop_
_entity.id
_entity.type
_entity.pdbx_description
1 polymer ?
#
loop_
_entity_poly.entity_id
_entity_poly.type
_entity_poly.pdbx_seq_one_letter_code
_entity_poly.pdbx_strand_id
1 'polypeptide(L)' 'MTFPGSTWHRGIDLIAVERAKSGRGDPPVLTEEEQRYACREMTDEGFSAAFIAERLGVAQRTVTRWRDADALPEGGDAG' A
#
# COMPACT_ATOMS: atom_id res chain seq x y z
N MET A 1 0.68 -7.32 -16.42
CA MET A 1 -0.08 -8.57 -16.53
C MET A 1 0.09 -9.31 -15.20
N THR A 2 -1.01 -9.63 -14.50
CA THR A 2 -0.99 -10.54 -13.35
C THR A 2 -1.55 -11.87 -13.85
N PHE A 3 -0.81 -12.97 -13.73
CA PHE A 3 -1.35 -14.29 -14.05
C PHE A 3 -2.01 -14.89 -12.81
N PRO A 4 -3.10 -15.66 -12.94
CA PRO A 4 -3.69 -16.36 -11.79
C PRO A 4 -2.63 -17.29 -11.17
N GLY A 5 -2.32 -17.09 -9.88
CA GLY A 5 -1.24 -17.76 -9.16
C GLY A 5 0.11 -17.02 -9.14
N SER A 6 0.25 -15.88 -9.84
CA SER A 6 1.43 -15.02 -9.70
C SER A 6 1.39 -14.24 -8.38
N THR A 7 2.43 -14.42 -7.57
CA THR A 7 2.66 -13.66 -6.33
C THR A 7 3.34 -12.31 -6.58
N TRP A 8 3.65 -11.97 -7.83
CA TRP A 8 4.39 -10.77 -8.20
C TRP A 8 3.57 -9.89 -9.16
N HIS A 9 3.45 -8.60 -8.86
CA HIS A 9 2.80 -7.61 -9.72
C HIS A 9 3.71 -6.40 -9.95
N ARG A 10 4.20 -6.20 -11.18
CA ARG A 10 5.11 -5.07 -11.52
C ARG A 10 6.32 -4.94 -10.58
N GLY A 11 6.85 -6.06 -10.08
CA GLY A 11 7.96 -6.07 -9.11
C GLY A 11 7.54 -6.07 -7.63
N ILE A 12 6.25 -5.90 -7.33
CA ILE A 12 5.68 -5.97 -5.97
C ILE A 12 5.40 -7.41 -5.58
N ASP A 13 5.86 -7.86 -4.41
CA ASP A 13 5.44 -9.14 -3.82
C ASP A 13 4.05 -9.02 -3.16
N LEU A 14 3.04 -9.55 -3.84
CA LEU A 14 1.65 -9.56 -3.38
C LEU A 14 1.43 -10.43 -2.13
N ILE A 15 2.26 -11.45 -1.88
CA ILE A 15 2.17 -12.25 -0.66
C ILE A 15 2.68 -11.42 0.52
N ALA A 16 3.71 -10.60 0.31
CA ALA A 16 4.19 -9.69 1.33
C ALA A 16 3.12 -8.64 1.69
N VAL A 17 2.46 -8.07 0.67
CA VAL A 17 1.32 -7.15 0.84
C VAL A 17 0.17 -7.82 1.60
N GLU A 18 -0.23 -9.03 1.21
CA GLU A 18 -1.34 -9.74 1.88
C GLU A 18 -1.02 -10.09 3.33
N ARG A 19 0.23 -10.46 3.63
CA ARG A 19 0.68 -10.68 5.02
C ARG A 19 0.63 -9.40 5.84
N ALA A 20 1.07 -8.27 5.27
CA ALA A 20 0.96 -6.97 5.92
C ALA A 20 -0.52 -6.64 6.24
N LYS A 21 -1.43 -6.89 5.28
CA LYS A 21 -2.88 -6.68 5.45
C LYS A 21 -3.52 -7.57 6.52
N SER A 22 -3.13 -8.85 6.58
CA SER A 22 -3.78 -9.85 7.44
C SER A 22 -3.75 -9.52 8.94
N GLY A 23 -2.86 -8.62 9.38
CA GLY A 23 -2.65 -8.32 10.80
C GLY A 23 -2.04 -9.47 11.61
N ARG A 24 -1.70 -10.60 10.97
CA ARG A 24 -1.16 -11.79 11.64
C ARG A 24 0.36 -11.85 11.50
N GLY A 25 1.03 -12.13 12.61
CA GLY A 25 2.49 -12.26 12.67
C GLY A 25 3.23 -10.95 12.39
N ASP A 26 4.56 -11.05 12.38
CA ASP A 26 5.42 -9.93 12.01
C ASP A 26 5.21 -9.55 10.56
N PRO A 27 5.00 -8.25 10.25
CA PRO A 27 4.90 -7.80 8.88
C PRO A 27 6.23 -8.08 8.16
N PRO A 28 6.19 -8.56 6.91
CA PRO A 28 7.40 -8.74 6.13
C PRO A 28 8.10 -7.40 5.91
N VAL A 29 9.41 -7.42 5.70
CA VAL A 29 10.16 -6.22 5.29
C VAL A 29 9.71 -5.86 3.88
N LEU A 30 9.02 -4.73 3.74
CA LEU A 30 8.52 -4.19 2.49
C LEU A 30 9.45 -3.06 2.00
N THR A 31 9.73 -3.05 0.70
CA THR A 31 10.32 -1.88 0.01
C THR A 31 9.34 -0.70 0.01
N GLU A 32 9.81 0.51 -0.30
CA GLU A 32 8.94 1.69 -0.34
C GLU A 32 7.82 1.54 -1.39
N GLU A 33 8.11 0.94 -2.54
CA GLU A 33 7.11 0.69 -3.59
C GLU A 33 6.03 -0.29 -3.11
N GLU A 34 6.43 -1.35 -2.40
CA GLU A 34 5.49 -2.33 -1.81
C GLU A 34 4.67 -1.71 -0.67
N GLN A 35 5.25 -0.82 0.13
CA GLN A 35 4.51 -0.08 1.16
C GLN A 35 3.46 0.84 0.54
N ARG A 36 3.80 1.57 -0.53
CA ARG A 36 2.83 2.42 -1.24
C ARG A 36 1.71 1.60 -1.86
N TYR A 37 2.06 0.48 -2.51
CA TYR A 37 1.06 -0.43 -3.07
C TYR A 37 0.13 -0.98 -1.98
N ALA A 38 0.69 -1.48 -0.88
CA ALA A 38 -0.10 -1.98 0.26
C ALA A 38 -0.98 -0.89 0.88
N CYS A 39 -0.47 0.33 1.02
CA CYS A 39 -1.24 1.47 1.54
C CYS A 39 -2.46 1.77 0.69
N ARG A 40 -2.32 1.75 -0.64
CA ARG A 40 -3.43 1.98 -1.57
C ARG A 40 -4.48 0.88 -1.45
N GLU A 41 -4.08 -0.38 -1.55
CA GLU A 41 -5.00 -1.53 -1.41
C GLU A 41 -5.73 -1.52 -0.06
N MET A 42 -5.01 -1.27 1.03
CA MET A 42 -5.61 -1.16 2.37
C MET A 42 -6.55 0.04 2.50
N THR A 43 -6.28 1.13 1.78
CA THR A 43 -7.18 2.29 1.76
C THR A 43 -8.45 1.98 0.99
N ASP A 44 -8.34 1.33 -0.17
CA ASP A 44 -9.47 0.91 -1.00
C ASP A 44 -10.35 -0.12 -0.27
N GLU A 45 -9.74 -0.97 0.58
CA GLU A 45 -10.44 -1.91 1.47
C GLU A 45 -11.01 -1.25 2.76
N GLY A 46 -10.76 0.04 2.98
CA GLY A 46 -11.34 0.81 4.08
C GLY A 46 -10.60 0.74 5.42
N PHE A 47 -9.36 0.26 5.46
CA PHE A 47 -8.56 0.25 6.69
C PHE A 47 -8.22 1.68 7.17
N SER A 48 -8.07 1.83 8.49
CA SER A 48 -7.71 3.12 9.10
C SER A 48 -6.24 3.48 8.86
N ALA A 49 -5.93 4.78 8.80
CA ALA A 49 -4.55 5.25 8.62
C ALA A 49 -3.61 4.79 9.75
N ALA A 50 -4.13 4.69 10.98
CA ALA A 50 -3.38 4.18 12.13
C ALA A 50 -2.99 2.71 11.94
N PHE A 51 -3.94 1.86 11.52
CA PHE A 51 -3.67 0.46 11.26
C PHE A 51 -2.65 0.27 10.13
N ILE A 52 -2.82 1.00 9.03
CA ILE A 52 -1.89 0.94 7.89
C ILE A 52 -0.49 1.38 8.32
N ALA A 53 -0.36 2.47 9.07
CA ALA A 53 0.92 2.98 9.54
C ALA A 53 1.67 1.97 10.41
N GLU A 54 0.96 1.36 11.36
CA GLU A 54 1.51 0.31 12.22
C GLU A 54 1.98 -0.90 11.40
N ARG A 55 1.15 -1.36 10.46
CA ARG A 55 1.46 -2.56 9.66
C ARG A 55 2.59 -2.35 8.66
N LEU A 56 2.73 -1.15 8.11
CA LEU A 56 3.78 -0.82 7.15
C LEU A 56 5.06 -0.28 7.82
N GLY A 57 5.06 -0.06 9.13
CA GLY A 57 6.21 0.50 9.86
C GLY A 57 6.50 1.96 9.51
N VAL A 58 5.47 2.73 9.11
CA VAL A 58 5.59 4.15 8.73
C VAL A 58 4.80 5.04 9.69
N ALA A 59 5.00 6.35 9.60
CA ALA A 59 4.20 7.31 10.36
C ALA A 59 2.81 7.49 9.73
N GLN A 60 1.77 7.72 10.54
CA GLN A 60 0.40 8.01 10.05
C GLN A 60 0.36 9.19 9.07
N ARG A 61 1.19 10.23 9.28
CA ARG A 61 1.33 11.36 8.35
C ARG A 61 1.78 10.93 6.94
N THR A 62 2.57 9.86 6.84
CA THR A 62 3.02 9.31 5.56
C THR A 62 1.85 8.67 4.84
N VAL A 63 1.02 7.90 5.54
CA VAL A 63 -0.21 7.31 5.00
C VAL A 63 -1.17 8.40 4.50
N THR A 64 -1.42 9.44 5.30
CA THR A 64 -2.26 10.57 4.88
C THR A 64 -1.73 11.24 3.61
N ARG A 65 -0.42 11.48 3.54
CA ARG A 65 0.21 12.08 2.36
C ARG A 65 0.07 11.20 1.11
N TRP A 66 0.22 9.89 1.24
CA TRP A 66 0.04 8.97 0.12
C TRP A 66 -1.41 8.94 -0.36
N ARG A 67 -2.39 8.94 0.56
CA ARG A 67 -3.82 9.04 0.20
C ARG A 67 -4.15 10.32 -0.56
N ASP A 68 -3.58 11.44 -0.12
CA ASP A 68 -3.78 12.74 -0.79
C ASP A 68 -3.20 12.73 -2.21
N ALA A 69 -2.00 12.13 -2.38
CA ALA A 69 -1.37 11.97 -3.68
C ALA A 69 -2.16 11.06 -4.63
N ASP A 70 -2.74 9.95 -4.14
CA ASP A 70 -3.59 9.05 -4.93
C ASP A 70 -4.97 9.67 -5.25
N ALA A 71 -5.46 10.57 -4.40
CA ALA A 71 -6.72 11.28 -4.62
C ALA A 71 -6.61 12.41 -5.66
N LEU A 72 -5.39 12.90 -5.92
CA LEU A 72 -5.11 13.82 -7.00
C LEU A 72 -5.02 13.03 -8.30
N PRO A 73 -5.87 13.27 -9.31
CA PRO A 73 -5.65 12.69 -10.62
C PRO A 73 -4.29 13.21 -11.14
N GLU A 74 -3.46 12.32 -11.70
CA GLU A 74 -2.18 12.67 -12.35
C GLU A 74 -2.37 13.50 -13.64
N GLY A 75 -3.15 14.59 -13.60
CA GLY A 75 -3.58 15.37 -14.76
C GLY A 75 -4.15 16.74 -14.41
N GLY A 76 -3.55 17.44 -13.45
CA GLY A 76 -3.80 18.87 -13.22
C GLY A 76 -3.00 19.76 -14.17
N ASP A 77 -3.15 19.57 -15.49
CA ASP A 77 -2.75 20.58 -16.49
C ASP A 77 -3.76 21.74 -16.41
N ALA A 78 -3.46 22.72 -15.55
CA ALA A 78 -4.01 24.06 -15.64
C ALA A 78 -3.06 24.89 -16.51
N GLY A 79 -3.39 25.00 -17.80
CA GLY A 79 -2.75 25.87 -18.79
C GLY A 79 -3.75 26.30 -19.84
#